data_AF-A0A9W4TD33-F1
#
_entry.id   AF-A0A9W4TD33-F1
#
_cell.length_a   1.000
_cell.length_b   1.000
_cell.length_c   1.000
_cell.angle_alpha   90.00
_cell.angle_beta   90.00
_cell.angle_gamma   90.00
#
_symmetry.space_group_name_H-M   'P 1'
#
loop_
_entity.id
_entity.type
_entity.pdbx_description
1 polymer ?
#
loop_
_entity_poly.entity_id
_entity_poly.type
_entity_poly.pdbx_seq_one_letter_code
_entity_poly.pdbx_strand_id
1 'polypeptide(L)'
;MIDSDDLFLWQNWEDFNVRFLALKFCLLSVYGYKEIYGSDFLKGAYCGDMLKNIVIKIPEWNTIEVHFIKERFPGDGSWTVTDLYSNEKLLIKEKNLAVYKNGEAAPFDGFSYIQLKTTNNKDVIMACLQTKWRKLETAQPQKITISMIKKEYESTKMALADKLNLQDDDFIFLLL
;
A
#
# COMPACT_ATOMS: atom_id res chain seq x y z
N MET A 1 -20.61 -13.61 6.69
CA MET A 1 -20.92 -14.07 5.32
C MET A 1 -21.17 -12.81 4.51
N ILE A 2 -20.48 -12.64 3.38
CA ILE A 2 -20.80 -11.53 2.47
C ILE A 2 -22.15 -11.87 1.86
N ASP A 3 -23.14 -11.01 2.07
CA ASP A 3 -24.47 -11.18 1.48
C ASP A 3 -24.34 -10.96 -0.04
N SER A 4 -24.73 -11.95 -0.85
CA SER A 4 -24.46 -11.93 -2.30
C SER A 4 -25.28 -10.90 -3.05
N ASP A 5 -26.32 -10.38 -2.41
CA ASP A 5 -27.27 -9.43 -2.99
C ASP A 5 -26.87 -7.97 -2.69
N ASP A 6 -25.90 -7.75 -1.80
CA ASP A 6 -25.34 -6.41 -1.55
C ASP A 6 -24.37 -6.02 -2.68
N LEU A 7 -24.59 -4.82 -3.24
CA LEU A 7 -23.67 -4.21 -4.19
C LEU A 7 -22.32 -4.00 -3.52
N PHE A 8 -21.36 -4.87 -3.80
CA PHE A 8 -19.99 -4.74 -3.33
C PHE A 8 -19.33 -3.52 -4.00
N LEU A 9 -19.30 -2.39 -3.29
CA LEU A 9 -18.79 -1.12 -3.78
C LEU A 9 -17.26 -1.11 -3.91
N TRP A 10 -16.71 -0.24 -4.76
CA TRP A 10 -15.26 -0.15 -4.97
C TRP A 10 -14.49 0.21 -3.69
N GLN A 11 -15.10 0.98 -2.79
CA GLN A 11 -14.55 1.28 -1.48
C GLN A 11 -14.38 0.04 -0.59
N ASN A 12 -15.25 -0.98 -0.77
CA ASN A 12 -15.14 -2.24 -0.03
C ASN A 12 -13.93 -3.06 -0.49
N TRP A 13 -13.52 -2.92 -1.76
CA TRP A 13 -12.29 -3.51 -2.25
C TRP A 13 -11.05 -2.85 -1.65
N GLU A 14 -11.06 -1.51 -1.49
CA GLU A 14 -9.94 -0.78 -0.88
C GLU A 14 -9.74 -1.25 0.57
N ASP A 15 -10.84 -1.34 1.33
CA ASP A 15 -10.84 -1.87 2.70
C ASP A 15 -10.34 -3.31 2.76
N PHE A 16 -10.81 -4.15 1.85
CA PHE A 16 -10.38 -5.54 1.76
C PHE A 16 -8.88 -5.63 1.50
N ASN A 17 -8.34 -4.88 0.53
CA ASN A 17 -6.94 -4.92 0.15
C ASN A 17 -6.01 -4.48 1.28
N VAL A 18 -6.36 -3.40 1.98
CA VAL A 18 -5.60 -2.92 3.16
C VAL A 18 -5.60 -3.98 4.27
N ARG A 19 -6.75 -4.56 4.58
CA ARG A 19 -6.87 -5.61 5.60
C ARG A 19 -6.18 -6.91 5.19
N PHE A 20 -6.25 -7.26 3.91
CA PHE A 20 -5.60 -8.44 3.36
C PHE A 20 -4.07 -8.31 3.41
N LEU A 21 -3.54 -7.13 3.10
CA LEU A 21 -2.11 -6.85 3.24
C LEU A 21 -1.65 -7.00 4.69
N ALA A 22 -2.39 -6.43 5.65
CA ALA A 22 -2.11 -6.61 7.08
C ALA A 22 -2.19 -8.09 7.50
N LEU A 23 -3.24 -8.81 7.09
CA LEU A 23 -3.39 -10.25 7.35
C LEU A 23 -2.20 -11.04 6.81
N LYS A 24 -1.71 -10.72 5.61
CA LYS A 24 -0.55 -11.37 5.01
C LYS A 24 0.70 -11.20 5.86
N PHE A 25 0.96 -9.99 6.37
CA PHE A 25 2.05 -9.76 7.32
C PHE A 25 1.86 -10.57 8.61
N CYS A 26 0.64 -10.60 9.18
CA CYS A 26 0.34 -11.39 10.37
C CYS A 26 0.62 -12.89 10.14
N LEU A 27 0.14 -13.44 9.03
CA LEU A 27 0.35 -14.85 8.68
C LEU A 27 1.85 -15.16 8.57
N LEU A 28 2.60 -14.38 7.80
CA LEU A 28 4.06 -14.57 7.66
C LEU A 28 4.75 -14.55 9.02
N SER A 29 4.39 -13.59 9.88
CA SER A 29 4.93 -13.49 11.24
C SER A 29 4.60 -14.72 12.10
N VAL A 30 3.34 -15.19 12.11
CA VAL A 30 2.93 -16.40 12.84
C VAL A 30 3.62 -17.66 12.30
N TYR A 31 3.89 -17.72 10.99
CA TYR A 31 4.68 -18.79 10.38
C TYR A 31 6.17 -18.75 10.76
N GLY A 32 6.63 -17.72 11.49
CA GLY A 32 8.01 -17.57 11.95
C GLY A 32 8.93 -16.86 10.97
N TYR A 33 8.39 -16.24 9.91
CA TYR A 33 9.19 -15.39 9.03
C TYR A 33 9.60 -14.11 9.77
N LYS A 34 10.90 -13.83 9.78
CA LYS A 34 11.46 -12.52 10.19
C LYS A 34 11.75 -11.62 8.99
N GLU A 35 11.99 -12.25 7.84
CA GLU A 35 12.39 -11.61 6.59
C GLU A 35 11.81 -12.44 5.43
N ILE A 36 11.44 -11.79 4.33
CA ILE A 36 11.01 -12.44 3.10
C ILE A 36 11.52 -11.65 1.89
N TYR A 37 11.92 -12.33 0.82
CA TYR A 37 12.25 -11.64 -0.44
C TYR A 37 10.99 -10.97 -1.02
N GLY A 38 11.13 -9.77 -1.56
CA GLY A 38 10.04 -9.03 -2.18
C GLY A 38 9.37 -9.83 -3.30
N SER A 39 10.16 -10.59 -4.07
CA SER A 39 9.64 -11.51 -5.09
C SER A 39 8.79 -12.65 -4.54
N ASP A 40 9.10 -13.16 -3.34
CA ASP A 40 8.31 -14.19 -2.68
C ASP A 40 7.09 -13.61 -1.98
N PHE A 41 7.25 -12.42 -1.37
CA PHE A 41 6.15 -11.65 -0.82
C PHE A 41 5.11 -11.38 -1.91
N LEU A 42 5.53 -10.99 -3.10
CA LEU A 42 4.63 -10.68 -4.22
C LEU A 42 4.50 -11.83 -5.21
N LYS A 43 4.74 -13.07 -4.77
CA LYS A 43 4.66 -14.25 -5.64
C LYS A 43 3.29 -14.33 -6.30
N GLY A 44 3.30 -14.43 -7.64
CA GLY A 44 2.10 -14.45 -8.47
C GLY A 44 1.67 -13.06 -8.98
N ALA A 45 2.22 -11.97 -8.45
CA ALA A 45 2.05 -10.64 -9.02
C ALA A 45 3.06 -10.38 -10.15
N TYR A 46 2.69 -9.52 -11.10
CA TYR A 46 3.64 -9.02 -12.10
C TYR A 46 4.58 -8.02 -11.43
N CYS A 47 5.83 -8.42 -11.22
CA CYS A 47 6.82 -7.66 -10.48
C CYS A 47 7.97 -7.20 -11.40
N GLY A 48 8.46 -5.98 -11.20
CA GLY A 48 9.70 -5.52 -11.83
C GLY A 48 10.94 -6.19 -11.21
N ASP A 49 12.05 -6.20 -11.96
CA ASP A 49 13.30 -6.86 -11.54
C ASP A 49 13.88 -6.35 -10.22
N MET A 50 13.55 -5.11 -9.83
CA MET A 50 13.99 -4.48 -8.58
C MET A 50 13.60 -5.31 -7.34
N LEU A 51 12.45 -5.99 -7.36
CA LEU A 51 11.92 -6.74 -6.22
C LEU A 51 12.68 -8.04 -5.92
N LYS A 52 13.50 -8.53 -6.85
CA LYS A 52 14.28 -9.78 -6.68
C LYS A 52 15.37 -9.65 -5.62
N ASN A 53 15.90 -8.44 -5.42
CA ASN A 53 17.01 -8.17 -4.50
C ASN A 53 16.55 -7.44 -3.23
N ILE A 54 15.24 -7.19 -3.08
CA ILE A 54 14.67 -6.53 -1.91
C ILE A 54 14.28 -7.60 -0.90
N VAL A 55 14.68 -7.41 0.35
CA VAL A 55 14.22 -8.21 1.49
C VAL A 55 13.37 -7.32 2.39
N ILE A 56 12.13 -7.74 2.60
CA ILE A 56 11.15 -7.08 3.46
C ILE A 56 11.27 -7.66 4.85
N LYS A 57 11.41 -6.80 5.86
CA LYS A 57 11.35 -7.22 7.27
C LYS A 57 9.90 -7.48 7.68
N ILE A 58 9.68 -8.59 8.37
CA ILE A 58 8.37 -8.98 8.89
C ILE A 58 8.34 -8.66 10.39
N PRO A 59 7.40 -7.81 10.86
CA PRO A 59 7.27 -7.48 12.27
C PRO A 59 6.64 -8.64 13.07
N GLU A 60 6.57 -8.49 14.39
CA GLU A 60 5.77 -9.40 15.23
C GLU A 60 4.27 -9.21 14.95
N TRP A 61 3.52 -10.31 14.89
CA TRP A 61 2.13 -10.29 14.43
C TRP A 61 1.22 -9.40 15.29
N ASN A 62 1.54 -9.26 16.58
CA ASN A 62 0.80 -8.48 17.56
C ASN A 62 1.09 -6.97 17.49
N THR A 63 2.05 -6.53 16.66
CA THR A 63 2.37 -5.10 16.46
C THR A 63 1.83 -4.57 15.13
N ILE A 64 1.20 -5.40 14.30
CA ILE A 64 0.68 -4.99 12.99
C ILE A 64 -0.64 -4.26 13.20
N GLU A 65 -0.69 -3.01 12.75
CA GLU A 65 -1.85 -2.14 12.89
C GLU A 65 -2.46 -1.83 11.52
N VAL A 66 -3.77 -1.59 11.51
CA VAL A 66 -4.48 -1.07 10.34
C VAL A 66 -5.12 0.25 10.73
N HIS A 67 -4.79 1.30 9.98
CA HIS A 67 -5.30 2.64 10.19
C HIS A 67 -6.06 3.12 8.96
N PHE A 68 -7.07 3.93 9.20
CA PHE A 68 -7.82 4.61 8.15
C PHE A 68 -7.58 6.08 8.38
N ILE A 69 -7.05 6.82 7.42
CA ILE A 69 -6.64 8.22 7.65
C ILE A 69 -7.61 9.19 6.99
N LYS A 70 -7.75 10.38 7.60
CA LYS A 70 -8.63 11.44 7.09
C LYS A 70 -8.02 12.18 5.91
N GLU A 71 -6.71 12.34 5.95
CA GLU A 71 -5.94 13.13 4.99
C GLU A 71 -5.65 12.33 3.71
N ARG A 72 -5.37 13.07 2.63
CA ARG A 72 -4.89 12.51 1.36
C ARG A 72 -3.38 12.48 1.40
N PHE A 73 -2.75 11.51 2.05
CA PHE A 73 -1.29 11.43 2.11
C PHE A 73 -0.71 11.15 0.71
N PRO A 74 0.37 11.82 0.27
CA PRO A 74 1.20 12.81 0.96
C PRO A 74 0.81 14.29 0.66
N GLY A 75 -0.45 14.62 0.45
CA GLY A 75 -0.94 15.86 -0.15
C GLY A 75 -0.46 17.17 0.51
N ASP A 76 -0.25 17.18 1.82
CA ASP A 76 0.27 18.33 2.59
C ASP A 76 1.79 18.25 2.85
N GLY A 77 2.46 17.19 2.40
CA GLY A 77 3.88 16.93 2.66
C GLY A 77 4.20 16.54 4.12
N SER A 78 3.17 16.29 4.94
CA SER A 78 3.34 15.88 6.33
C SER A 78 3.45 14.36 6.43
N TRP A 79 4.38 13.89 7.27
CA TRP A 79 4.43 12.48 7.69
C TRP A 79 3.48 12.16 8.85
N THR A 80 2.82 13.19 9.39
CA THR A 80 1.83 13.06 10.44
C THR A 80 0.43 13.13 9.84
N VAL A 81 -0.37 12.10 10.13
CA VAL A 81 -1.76 11.94 9.66
C VAL A 81 -2.69 11.72 10.86
N THR A 82 -3.99 11.80 10.65
CA THR A 82 -5.01 11.58 11.69
C THR A 82 -5.78 10.31 11.41
N ASP A 83 -5.82 9.40 12.37
CA ASP A 83 -6.71 8.23 12.29
C ASP A 83 -8.18 8.69 12.27
N LEU A 84 -8.96 8.10 11.38
CA LEU A 84 -10.35 8.40 11.13
C LEU A 84 -11.22 8.03 12.32
N TYR A 85 -10.91 6.93 13.00
CA TYR A 85 -11.74 6.37 14.06
C TYR A 85 -11.30 6.83 15.44
N SER A 86 -9.99 6.82 15.74
CA SER A 86 -9.49 7.23 17.06
C SER A 86 -9.26 8.74 17.19
N ASN A 87 -9.22 9.49 16.07
CA ASN A 87 -8.77 10.89 16.01
C ASN A 87 -7.32 11.12 16.48
N GLU A 88 -6.53 10.07 16.68
CA GLU A 88 -5.14 10.21 17.10
C GLU A 88 -4.26 10.69 15.95
N LYS A 89 -3.24 11.49 16.30
CA LYS A 89 -2.18 11.86 15.36
C LYS A 89 -1.16 10.73 15.30
N LEU A 90 -0.91 10.24 14.10
CA LEU A 90 0.01 9.14 13.81
C LEU A 90 1.19 9.67 13.00
N LEU A 91 2.40 9.40 13.44
CA LEU A 91 3.61 9.63 12.66
C LEU A 91 3.93 8.36 11.86
N ILE A 92 3.77 8.42 10.54
CA ILE A 92 3.87 7.26 9.63
C ILE A 92 5.21 6.52 9.78
N LYS A 93 6.31 7.25 9.97
CA LYS A 93 7.67 6.68 10.03
C LYS A 93 7.99 5.92 11.32
N GLU A 94 7.25 6.15 12.40
CA GLU A 94 7.56 5.56 13.71
C GLU A 94 6.82 4.25 13.98
N LYS A 95 5.87 3.87 13.13
CA LYS A 95 5.10 2.64 13.30
C LYS A 95 5.91 1.43 12.84
N ASN A 96 5.98 0.39 13.67
CA ASN A 96 6.65 -0.90 13.42
C ASN A 96 5.90 -1.75 12.38
N LEU A 97 5.60 -1.15 11.22
CA LEU A 97 4.72 -1.62 10.15
C LEU A 97 3.22 -1.48 10.48
N ALA A 98 2.64 -0.40 9.99
CA ALA A 98 1.20 -0.21 9.92
C ALA A 98 0.74 -0.15 8.45
N VAL A 99 -0.46 -0.66 8.20
CA VAL A 99 -1.13 -0.55 6.90
C VAL A 99 -2.18 0.55 6.98
N TYR A 100 -2.09 1.52 6.09
CA TYR A 100 -2.96 2.68 6.06
C TYR A 100 -3.90 2.57 4.86
N LYS A 101 -5.20 2.77 5.09
CA LYS A 101 -6.13 3.20 4.05
C LYS A 101 -6.03 4.72 3.95
N ASN A 102 -5.72 5.21 2.76
CA ASN A 102 -5.56 6.63 2.48
C ASN A 102 -6.91 7.34 2.34
N GLY A 103 -6.90 8.67 2.47
CA GLY A 103 -8.07 9.49 2.22
C GLY A 103 -8.49 9.48 0.75
N GLU A 104 -9.78 9.70 0.50
CA GLU A 104 -10.35 9.73 -0.85
C GLU A 104 -9.59 10.72 -1.76
N ALA A 105 -9.33 10.32 -3.01
CA ALA A 105 -8.60 11.10 -4.01
C ALA A 105 -7.10 11.35 -3.70
N ALA A 106 -6.52 10.57 -2.78
CA ALA A 106 -5.08 10.45 -2.66
C ALA A 106 -4.46 9.79 -3.91
N PRO A 107 -3.14 9.97 -4.15
CA PRO A 107 -2.44 9.37 -5.28
C PRO A 107 -2.30 7.83 -5.21
N PHE A 108 -2.68 7.21 -4.09
CA PHE A 108 -2.78 5.76 -3.91
C PHE A 108 -3.76 5.45 -2.78
N ASP A 109 -4.46 4.31 -2.87
CA ASP A 109 -5.58 3.99 -1.98
C ASP A 109 -5.11 3.42 -0.63
N GLY A 110 -4.00 2.69 -0.60
CA GLY A 110 -3.42 2.15 0.62
C GLY A 110 -1.89 2.24 0.62
N PHE A 111 -1.27 2.17 1.79
CA PHE A 111 0.18 2.15 1.88
C PHE A 111 0.69 1.55 3.17
N SER A 112 1.99 1.25 3.20
CA SER A 112 2.71 0.90 4.42
C SER A 112 4.11 1.50 4.38
N TYR A 113 4.59 2.01 5.51
CA TYR A 113 6.00 2.33 5.67
C TYR A 113 6.72 1.07 6.12
N ILE A 114 7.66 0.58 5.31
CA ILE A 114 8.31 -0.70 5.53
C ILE A 114 9.83 -0.54 5.53
N GLN A 115 10.50 -1.29 6.40
CA GLN A 115 11.94 -1.35 6.40
C GLN A 115 12.45 -2.44 5.46
N LEU A 116 13.37 -2.09 4.57
CA LEU A 116 14.07 -3.03 3.71
C LEU A 116 15.44 -3.35 4.28
N LYS A 117 15.90 -4.57 4.03
CA LYS A 117 17.30 -4.94 4.27
C LYS A 117 18.09 -4.76 2.97
N THR A 118 18.64 -3.56 2.81
CA THR A 118 19.69 -3.23 1.85
C THR A 118 21.02 -3.05 2.58
N THR A 119 22.13 -2.77 1.88
CA THR A 119 23.45 -2.49 2.51
C THR A 119 23.38 -1.41 3.60
N ASN A 120 22.37 -0.54 3.55
CA ASN A 120 22.16 0.56 4.50
C ASN A 120 20.87 0.42 5.35
N ASN A 121 20.16 -0.73 5.32
CA ASN A 121 18.86 -0.92 5.99
C ASN A 121 17.88 0.25 5.72
N LYS A 122 17.60 0.50 4.45
CA LYS A 122 16.78 1.63 4.01
C LYS A 122 15.29 1.38 4.28
N ASP A 123 14.59 2.37 4.81
CA ASP A 123 13.13 2.37 4.87
C ASP A 123 12.52 2.90 3.58
N VAL A 124 11.37 2.35 3.18
CA VAL A 124 10.64 2.75 1.96
C VAL A 124 9.14 2.84 2.21
N ILE A 125 8.44 3.61 1.38
CA ILE A 125 6.99 3.55 1.29
C ILE A 125 6.59 2.44 0.32
N MET A 126 5.83 1.46 0.78
CA MET A 126 5.07 0.57 -0.10
C MET A 126 3.74 1.25 -0.45
N ALA A 127 3.67 1.90 -1.60
CA ALA A 127 2.48 2.55 -2.12
C ALA A 127 1.62 1.52 -2.85
N CYS A 128 0.42 1.26 -2.34
CA CYS A 128 -0.52 0.28 -2.89
C CYS A 128 -1.67 1.02 -3.59
N LEU A 129 -1.73 0.90 -4.89
CA LEU A 129 -2.83 1.41 -5.69
C LEU A 129 -3.79 0.26 -6.00
N GLN A 130 -5.06 0.44 -5.66
CA GLN A 130 -6.09 -0.40 -6.22
C GLN A 130 -6.51 0.19 -7.55
N THR A 131 -6.66 -0.70 -8.50
CA THR A 131 -7.08 -0.27 -9.82
C THR A 131 -8.60 -0.23 -9.96
N LYS A 132 -9.12 0.95 -10.31
CA LYS A 132 -10.57 1.22 -10.44
C LYS A 132 -11.01 0.83 -11.86
N TRP A 133 -11.35 -0.44 -12.05
CA TRP A 133 -11.51 -1.07 -13.38
C TRP A 133 -12.90 -0.97 -14.03
N ARG A 134 -13.83 -0.20 -13.46
CA ARG A 134 -15.14 -0.01 -14.07
C ARG A 134 -15.60 1.43 -13.90
N LYS A 135 -15.85 2.13 -15.02
CA LYS A 135 -16.82 3.22 -15.02
C LYS A 135 -18.16 2.61 -14.64
N LEU A 136 -18.73 3.00 -13.51
CA LEU A 136 -20.02 2.48 -13.01
C LEU A 136 -21.10 2.47 -14.12
N GLU A 137 -21.00 3.41 -15.04
CA GLU A 137 -21.89 3.65 -16.18
C GLU A 137 -21.71 2.67 -17.37
N THR A 138 -20.62 1.90 -17.44
CA THR A 138 -20.36 0.98 -18.55
C THR A 138 -20.28 -0.46 -18.05
N ALA A 139 -21.14 -1.34 -18.58
CA ALA A 139 -21.08 -2.78 -18.32
C ALA A 139 -19.93 -3.50 -19.05
N GLN A 140 -19.00 -2.75 -19.66
CA GLN A 140 -17.89 -3.32 -20.40
C GLN A 140 -16.64 -3.49 -19.53
N PRO A 141 -15.97 -4.65 -19.58
CA PRO A 141 -14.70 -4.84 -18.92
C PRO A 141 -13.64 -3.92 -19.53
N GLN A 142 -12.92 -3.17 -18.70
CA GLN A 142 -11.83 -2.32 -19.15
C GLN A 142 -10.54 -3.15 -19.24
N LYS A 143 -9.87 -3.13 -20.40
CA LYS A 143 -8.58 -3.80 -20.56
C LYS A 143 -7.49 -3.01 -19.84
N ILE A 144 -6.77 -3.68 -18.93
CA ILE A 144 -5.56 -3.16 -18.31
C ILE A 144 -4.47 -3.02 -19.38
N THR A 145 -3.91 -1.82 -19.54
CA THR A 145 -2.82 -1.58 -20.48
C THR A 145 -1.57 -1.11 -19.76
N ILE A 146 -0.41 -1.39 -20.34
CA ILE A 146 0.89 -0.95 -19.81
C ILE A 146 0.92 0.59 -19.69
N SER A 147 0.28 1.32 -20.60
CA SER A 147 0.22 2.79 -20.54
C SER A 147 -0.57 3.30 -19.34
N MET A 148 -1.66 2.62 -18.96
CA MET A 148 -2.40 2.95 -17.73
C MET A 148 -1.53 2.73 -16.49
N ILE A 149 -0.88 1.57 -16.36
CA ILE A 149 0.01 1.27 -15.22
C ILE A 149 1.14 2.30 -15.12
N LYS A 150 1.78 2.64 -16.26
CA LYS A 150 2.82 3.67 -16.30
C LYS A 150 2.31 5.03 -15.87
N LYS A 151 1.12 5.43 -16.32
CA LYS A 151 0.52 6.71 -15.93
C LYS A 151 0.29 6.79 -14.42
N GLU A 152 -0.26 5.73 -13.83
CA GLU A 152 -0.48 5.65 -12.38
C GLU A 152 0.85 5.70 -11.61
N TYR A 153 1.82 4.89 -12.02
CA TYR A 153 3.16 4.89 -11.44
C TYR A 153 3.81 6.27 -11.47
N GLU A 154 3.84 6.95 -12.62
CA GLU A 154 4.42 8.30 -12.74
C GLU A 154 3.66 9.33 -11.89
N SER A 155 2.33 9.23 -11.79
CA SER A 155 1.53 10.13 -10.96
C SER A 155 1.85 9.96 -9.47
N THR A 156 1.93 8.71 -9.00
CA THR A 156 2.33 8.39 -7.63
C THR A 156 3.76 8.85 -7.35
N LYS A 157 4.69 8.57 -8.27
CA LYS A 157 6.10 8.98 -8.19
C LYS A 157 6.22 10.50 -8.04
N MET A 158 5.57 11.27 -8.91
CA MET A 158 5.57 12.73 -8.84
C MET A 158 5.02 13.22 -7.50
N ALA A 159 3.91 12.67 -7.01
CA ALA A 159 3.33 13.08 -5.74
C ALA A 159 4.28 12.82 -4.55
N LEU A 160 4.96 11.67 -4.52
CA LEU A 160 5.93 11.33 -3.47
C LEU A 160 7.19 12.22 -3.55
N ALA A 161 7.69 12.48 -4.75
CA ALA A 161 8.83 13.37 -4.97
C ALA A 161 8.52 14.82 -4.58
N ASP A 162 7.42 15.38 -5.08
CA ASP A 162 7.07 16.79 -4.87
C ASP A 162 6.71 17.09 -3.41
N LYS A 163 6.07 16.14 -2.72
CA LYS A 163 5.53 16.37 -1.38
C LYS A 163 6.47 15.93 -0.26
N LEU A 164 7.26 14.88 -0.48
CA LEU A 164 8.09 14.27 0.55
C LEU A 164 9.57 14.17 0.16
N ASN A 165 9.94 14.64 -1.02
CA ASN A 165 11.30 14.57 -1.57
C ASN A 165 11.84 13.13 -1.66
N LEU A 166 10.95 12.18 -1.98
CA LEU A 166 11.30 10.76 -2.16
C LEU A 166 11.69 10.48 -3.62
N GLN A 167 12.72 9.65 -3.80
CA GLN A 167 13.26 9.19 -5.07
C GLN A 167 12.77 7.77 -5.42
N ASP A 168 13.12 7.27 -6.61
CA ASP A 168 12.65 5.97 -7.12
C ASP A 168 13.00 4.77 -6.23
N ASP A 169 14.09 4.86 -5.47
CA ASP A 169 14.53 3.82 -4.55
C ASP A 169 13.98 4.02 -3.12
N ASP A 170 13.15 5.04 -2.88
CA ASP A 170 12.48 5.32 -1.60
C ASP A 170 11.04 4.76 -1.53
N PHE A 171 10.53 4.18 -2.62
CA PHE A 171 9.20 3.59 -2.64
C PHE A 171 9.09 2.33 -3.51
N ILE A 172 8.09 1.51 -3.21
CA ILE A 172 7.66 0.37 -4.01
C ILE A 172 6.24 0.64 -4.44
N PHE A 173 5.97 0.59 -5.74
CA PHE A 173 4.62 0.71 -6.28
C PHE A 173 3.99 -0.66 -6.50
N LEU A 174 2.86 -0.92 -5.85
CA LEU A 174 2.07 -2.13 -6.00
C LEU A 174 0.72 -1.81 -6.62
N LEU A 175 0.35 -2.61 -7.62
CA LEU A 175 -0.97 -2.60 -8.21
C LEU A 175 -1.75 -3.80 -7.65
N LEU A 176 -2.81 -3.54 -6.89
CA LEU A 176 -3.71 -4.54 -6.30
C LEU A 176 -5.01 -4.64 -7.09
#